data_AF-A0A9J6H9R9-F1
#
_entry.id   AF-A0A9J6H9R9-F1
#
_cell.length_a   1.000
_cell.length_b   1.000
_cell.length_c   1.000
_cell.angle_alpha   90.00
_cell.angle_beta   90.00
_cell.angle_gamma   90.00
#
_symmetry.space_group_name_H-M   'P 1'
#
loop_
_entity.id
_entity.type
_entity.pdbx_description
1 polymer ?
#
loop_
_entity_poly.entity_id
_entity_poly.type
_entity_poly.pdbx_seq_one_letter_code
_entity_poly.pdbx_strand_id
1 'polypeptide(L)'
;MLKLAAEKYPHPKIHHKQLDIIGDVDKFVRAEGQFQRVYSFLMLQWVRDQRRAMANVEKLLLPGGECLLMFERNLHFFDLFVAMMNSPRWAKYAHVSGPCHLRLLPGALYFVVLVAVYWPIECIG
;
A
#
# COMPACT_ATOMS: atom_id res chain seq x y z
N MET A 1 4.24 -6.70 -9.61
CA MET A 1 2.96 -6.92 -8.90
C MET A 1 1.74 -6.65 -9.77
N LEU A 2 1.53 -5.43 -10.30
CA LEU A 2 0.36 -5.14 -11.17
C LEU A 2 0.28 -6.05 -12.41
N LYS A 3 1.39 -6.27 -13.12
CA LYS A 3 1.45 -7.19 -14.27
C LYS A 3 1.03 -8.62 -13.89
N LEU A 4 1.63 -9.15 -12.82
CA LEU A 4 1.31 -10.47 -12.28
C LEU A 4 -0.16 -10.60 -11.85
N ALA A 5 -0.73 -9.57 -11.21
CA ALA A 5 -2.13 -9.55 -10.82
C ALA A 5 -3.06 -9.56 -12.05
N ALA A 6 -2.74 -8.76 -13.07
CA ALA A 6 -3.50 -8.72 -14.31
C ALA A 6 -3.45 -10.05 -15.07
N GLU A 7 -2.30 -10.71 -15.10
CA GLU A 7 -2.11 -12.02 -15.75
C GLU A 7 -2.84 -13.14 -14.99
N LYS A 8 -2.80 -13.12 -13.65
CA LYS A 8 -3.34 -14.20 -12.82
C LYS A 8 -4.83 -14.06 -12.52
N TYR A 9 -5.35 -12.83 -12.47
CA TYR A 9 -6.74 -12.54 -12.12
C TYR A 9 -7.40 -11.58 -13.15
N PRO A 10 -7.52 -11.99 -14.41
CA PRO A 10 -8.21 -11.20 -15.41
C PRO A 10 -9.72 -11.19 -15.11
N HIS A 11 -10.31 -9.99 -15.01
CA HIS A 11 -11.76 -9.84 -14.85
C HIS A 11 -12.24 -8.59 -15.60
N PRO A 12 -13.36 -8.66 -16.35
CA PRO A 12 -13.81 -7.56 -17.22
C PRO A 12 -14.15 -6.27 -16.46
N LYS A 13 -14.45 -6.36 -15.16
CA LYS A 13 -14.75 -5.20 -14.30
C LYS A 13 -13.53 -4.67 -13.52
N ILE A 14 -12.36 -5.29 -13.68
CA ILE A 14 -11.15 -4.94 -12.91
C ILE A 14 -10.07 -4.46 -13.87
N HIS A 15 -9.61 -3.23 -13.66
CA HIS A 15 -8.51 -2.65 -14.40
C HIS A 15 -7.33 -2.42 -13.46
N HIS A 16 -6.14 -2.79 -13.92
CA HIS A 16 -4.91 -2.66 -13.14
C HIS A 16 -4.16 -1.43 -13.64
N LYS A 17 -4.17 -0.35 -12.83
CA LYS A 17 -3.49 0.90 -13.15
C LYS A 17 -2.54 1.29 -12.03
N GLN A 18 -1.45 1.91 -12.43
CA GLN A 18 -0.40 2.35 -11.51
C GLN A 18 -0.64 3.81 -11.13
N LEU A 19 -0.69 4.07 -9.83
CA LEU A 19 -0.80 5.40 -9.26
C LEU A 19 0.26 5.54 -8.16
N ASP A 20 1.00 6.65 -8.22
CA ASP A 20 1.78 7.14 -7.08
C ASP A 20 0.93 8.14 -6.30
N ILE A 21 0.58 7.77 -5.06
CA ILE A 21 -0.29 8.58 -4.21
C ILE A 21 0.36 9.90 -3.76
N ILE A 22 1.68 10.01 -3.80
CA ILE A 22 2.40 11.27 -3.51
C ILE A 22 2.57 12.11 -4.77
N GLY A 23 2.48 11.50 -5.95
CA GLY A 23 2.66 12.15 -7.25
C GLY A 23 1.50 13.06 -7.68
N ASP A 24 1.34 13.18 -9.00
CA ASP A 24 0.26 13.95 -9.63
C ASP A 24 -1.01 13.11 -9.75
N VAL A 25 -1.84 13.20 -8.70
CA VAL A 25 -3.14 12.53 -8.65
C VAL A 25 -4.18 13.23 -9.52
N ASP A 26 -4.04 14.54 -9.76
CA ASP A 26 -4.99 15.30 -10.58
C ASP A 26 -4.97 14.81 -12.05
N LYS A 27 -3.79 14.44 -12.56
CA LYS A 27 -3.67 13.78 -13.88
C LYS A 27 -4.40 12.43 -13.92
N PHE A 28 -4.31 11.66 -12.84
CA PHE A 28 -5.00 10.37 -12.75
C PHE A 28 -6.51 10.53 -12.70
N VAL A 29 -7.01 11.45 -11.88
CA VAL A 29 -8.45 11.77 -11.79
C VAL A 29 -8.99 12.29 -13.13
N ARG A 30 -8.22 13.08 -13.88
CA ARG A 30 -8.63 13.51 -15.23
C ARG A 30 -8.76 12.35 -16.24
N ALA A 31 -7.96 11.30 -16.07
CA ALA A 31 -7.97 10.14 -16.97
C ALA A 31 -9.01 9.08 -16.57
N GLU A 32 -9.16 8.83 -15.27
CA GLU A 32 -9.97 7.72 -14.73
C GLU A 32 -11.28 8.17 -14.08
N GLY A 33 -11.42 9.47 -13.80
CA GLY A 33 -12.50 10.01 -12.97
C GLY A 33 -12.21 9.89 -11.47
N GLN A 34 -13.22 10.25 -10.69
CA GLN A 34 -13.24 10.07 -9.23
C GLN A 34 -14.02 8.80 -8.87
N PHE A 35 -13.82 8.33 -7.65
CA PHE A 35 -14.33 7.06 -7.17
C PHE A 35 -15.31 7.25 -6.01
N GLN A 36 -16.36 6.43 -5.98
CA GLN A 36 -17.28 6.40 -4.85
C GLN A 36 -16.63 5.74 -3.61
N ARG A 37 -15.73 4.79 -3.83
CA ARG A 37 -15.05 4.04 -2.77
C ARG A 37 -13.57 3.87 -3.07
N VAL A 38 -12.72 4.25 -2.11
CA VAL A 38 -11.26 4.06 -2.18
C VAL A 38 -10.81 3.13 -1.05
N TYR A 39 -10.02 2.12 -1.40
CA TYR A 39 -9.51 1.13 -0.45
C TYR A 39 -7.98 1.15 -0.41
N SER A 40 -7.41 1.04 0.78
CA SER A 40 -5.97 0.82 0.96
C SER A 40 -5.73 -0.16 2.09
N PHE A 41 -4.93 -1.20 1.82
CA PHE A 41 -4.61 -2.25 2.78
C PHE A 41 -3.11 -2.33 2.97
N LEU A 42 -2.64 -2.03 4.18
CA LEU A 42 -1.27 -2.19 4.65
C LEU A 42 -0.21 -1.49 3.76
N MET A 43 -0.60 -0.45 3.03
CA MET A 43 0.33 0.31 2.18
C MET A 43 0.57 1.73 2.70
N LEU A 44 -0.41 2.35 3.34
CA LEU A 44 -0.30 3.74 3.75
C LEU A 44 0.81 3.96 4.77
N GLN A 45 1.09 3.03 5.69
CA GLN A 45 2.13 3.21 6.70
C GLN A 45 3.56 3.35 6.12
N TRP A 46 3.77 2.97 4.86
CA TRP A 46 5.06 3.13 4.17
C TRP A 46 5.25 4.51 3.56
N VAL A 47 4.17 5.31 3.46
CA VAL A 47 4.21 6.64 2.89
C VAL A 47 4.78 7.62 3.92
N ARG A 48 5.82 8.38 3.57
CA ARG A 48 6.44 9.33 4.51
C ARG A 48 5.54 10.53 4.81
N ASP A 49 4.97 11.12 3.76
CA ASP A 49 4.08 12.28 3.89
C ASP A 49 2.61 11.84 3.92
N GLN A 50 2.17 11.42 5.11
CA GLN A 50 0.79 11.00 5.35
C GLN A 50 -0.22 12.12 5.04
N ARG A 51 0.11 13.38 5.32
CA ARG A 51 -0.81 14.50 5.09
C ARG A 51 -1.08 14.68 3.60
N ARG A 52 -0.02 14.69 2.79
CA ARG A 52 -0.15 14.76 1.34
C ARG A 52 -0.87 13.53 0.77
N ALA A 53 -0.57 12.34 1.29
CA ALA A 53 -1.24 11.12 0.87
C ALA A 53 -2.76 11.20 1.12
N MET A 54 -3.18 11.62 2.31
CA MET A 54 -4.60 11.74 2.65
C MET A 54 -5.31 12.83 1.85
N ALA A 55 -4.67 13.99 1.65
CA ALA A 55 -5.21 15.05 0.78
C ALA A 55 -5.39 14.55 -0.67
N ASN A 56 -4.48 13.69 -1.15
CA ASN A 56 -4.59 13.09 -2.47
C ASN A 56 -5.65 11.97 -2.53
N VAL A 57 -5.86 11.22 -1.44
CA VAL A 57 -6.99 10.27 -1.33
C VAL A 57 -8.33 11.01 -1.39
N GLU A 58 -8.43 12.17 -0.74
CA GLU A 58 -9.64 13.01 -0.82
C GLU A 58 -9.95 13.43 -2.26
N LYS A 59 -8.93 13.83 -3.04
CA LYS A 59 -9.11 14.17 -4.46
C LYS A 59 -9.62 13.00 -5.31
N LEU A 60 -9.25 11.77 -4.97
CA LEU A 60 -9.72 10.57 -5.65
C LEU A 60 -11.20 10.29 -5.37
N LEU A 61 -11.73 10.79 -4.25
CA LEU A 61 -13.12 10.55 -3.86
C LEU A 61 -14.08 11.52 -4.52
N LEU A 62 -15.24 11.00 -4.91
CA LEU A 62 -16.39 11.84 -5.24
C LEU A 62 -16.88 12.58 -3.97
N PRO A 63 -17.57 13.72 -4.11
CA PRO A 63 -18.29 14.33 -2.99
C PRO A 63 -19.25 13.31 -2.35
N GLY A 64 -19.08 13.03 -1.05
CA GLY A 64 -19.85 11.99 -0.34
C GLY A 64 -19.37 10.54 -0.57
N GLY A 65 -18.21 10.36 -1.20
CA GLY A 65 -17.52 9.06 -1.30
C GLY A 65 -16.96 8.60 0.05
N GLU A 66 -16.70 7.30 0.14
CA GLU A 66 -16.18 6.65 1.34
C GLU A 66 -14.78 6.10 1.09
N CYS A 67 -13.93 6.10 2.11
CA CYS A 67 -12.66 5.38 2.06
C CYS A 67 -12.51 4.40 3.22
N LEU A 68 -11.90 3.25 2.93
CA LEU A 68 -11.51 2.27 3.92
C LEU A 68 -9.99 2.10 3.88
N LEU A 69 -9.33 2.55 4.93
CA LEU A 69 -7.88 2.55 5.06
C LEU A 69 -7.50 1.63 6.22
N MET A 70 -6.78 0.56 5.91
CA MET A 70 -6.24 -0.37 6.88
C MET A 70 -4.72 -0.20 6.89
N PHE A 71 -4.16 0.20 8.03
CA PHE A 71 -2.72 0.35 8.20
C PHE A 71 -2.31 0.02 9.62
N GLU A 72 -1.09 -0.49 9.74
CA GLU A 72 -0.47 -0.81 11.03
C GLU A 72 0.11 0.47 11.63
N ARG A 73 -0.39 0.89 12.80
CA ARG A 73 0.16 2.05 13.52
C ARG A 73 1.54 1.74 14.10
N ASN A 74 1.69 0.55 14.69
CA ASN A 74 2.91 0.09 15.33
C ASN A 74 3.26 -1.28 14.77
N LEU A 75 4.14 -1.31 13.78
CA LEU A 75 4.76 -2.56 13.36
C LEU A 75 5.78 -2.97 14.44
N HIS A 76 5.33 -3.71 15.46
CA HIS A 76 6.21 -4.36 16.45
C HIS A 76 7.29 -5.23 15.80
N PHE A 77 7.08 -5.57 14.52
CA PHE A 77 8.10 -6.14 13.66
C PHE A 77 9.41 -5.35 13.68
N PHE A 78 9.38 -4.01 13.68
CA PHE A 78 10.62 -3.20 13.70
C PHE A 78 11.37 -3.34 15.02
N ASP A 79 10.67 -3.28 16.16
CA ASP A 79 11.29 -3.46 17.48
C ASP A 79 11.89 -4.88 17.61
N LEU A 80 11.14 -5.89 17.16
CA LEU A 80 11.64 -7.26 17.08
C LEU A 80 12.86 -7.36 16.15
N PHE A 81 12.83 -6.69 15.00
CA PHE A 81 13.93 -6.70 14.06
C PHE A 81 15.19 -6.08 14.67
N VAL A 82 15.06 -4.94 15.36
CA VAL A 82 16.16 -4.30 16.09
C VAL A 82 16.69 -5.23 17.18
N ALA A 83 15.81 -5.87 17.97
CA ALA A 83 16.21 -6.82 19.01
C ALA A 83 16.92 -8.06 18.42
N MET A 84 16.43 -8.60 17.31
CA MET A 84 17.06 -9.71 16.59
C MET A 84 18.44 -9.30 16.09
N MET A 85 18.57 -8.12 15.49
CA MET A 85 19.84 -7.62 14.95
C MET A 85 20.91 -7.41 16.03
N ASN A 86 20.49 -7.07 17.25
CA ASN A 86 21.36 -6.93 18.41
C ASN A 86 21.67 -8.29 19.10
N SER A 87 21.05 -9.40 18.68
CA SER A 87 21.32 -10.73 19.22
C SER A 87 22.58 -11.34 18.60
N PRO A 88 23.51 -11.95 19.37
CA PRO A 88 24.71 -12.60 18.84
C PRO A 88 24.41 -13.69 17.80
N ARG A 89 23.25 -14.34 17.92
CA ARG A 89 22.80 -15.41 17.01
C ARG A 89 22.52 -14.89 15.60
N TRP A 90 21.95 -13.70 15.50
CA TRP A 90 21.42 -13.15 14.25
C TRP A 90 22.22 -11.94 13.74
N ALA A 91 23.06 -11.33 14.57
CA ALA A 91 23.94 -10.21 14.21
C ALA A 91 24.86 -10.52 13.01
N LYS A 92 25.25 -11.78 12.81
CA LYS A 92 26.02 -12.20 11.62
C LYS A 92 25.28 -11.99 10.29
N TYR A 93 23.96 -11.96 10.31
CA TYR A 93 23.13 -11.66 9.14
C TYR A 93 22.85 -10.17 9.00
N ALA A 94 23.37 -9.32 9.90
CA ALA A 94 23.08 -7.90 9.91
C ALA A 94 23.47 -7.15 8.62
N HIS A 95 24.34 -7.70 7.79
CA HIS A 95 24.66 -7.17 6.47
C HIS A 95 23.63 -7.54 5.39
N VAL A 96 22.94 -8.69 5.56
CA VAL A 96 21.81 -9.13 4.73
C VAL A 96 20.53 -8.40 5.14
N SER A 97 20.37 -8.17 6.44
CA SER A 97 19.24 -7.48 7.07
C SER A 97 19.54 -6.03 7.46
N GLY A 98 20.66 -5.47 6.95
CA GLY A 98 21.10 -4.09 7.19
C GLY A 98 20.06 -3.10 6.69
N PRO A 99 20.04 -1.86 7.22
CA PRO A 99 18.82 -1.09 7.42
C PRO A 99 17.94 -1.12 6.18
N CYS A 100 16.89 -1.95 6.25
CA CYS A 100 15.70 -1.88 5.39
C CYS A 100 14.99 -0.52 5.52
N HIS A 101 15.59 0.45 6.21
CA HIS A 101 15.13 1.81 6.37
C HIS A 101 15.23 2.65 5.09
N LEU A 102 15.98 2.24 4.04
CA LEU A 102 16.10 3.10 2.84
C LEU A 102 16.42 2.46 1.46
N ARG A 103 16.53 1.13 1.29
CA ARG A 103 16.93 0.55 -0.02
C ARG A 103 16.05 -0.53 -0.66
N LEU A 104 15.04 -1.02 0.06
CA LEU A 104 13.99 -1.89 -0.49
C LEU A 104 12.69 -1.13 -0.20
N LEU A 105 12.14 -0.28 -1.05
CA LEU A 105 11.78 -0.53 -2.44
C LEU A 105 11.57 0.84 -3.14
N PRO A 106 12.42 1.26 -4.10
CA PRO A 106 11.98 2.25 -5.09
C PRO A 106 10.77 1.76 -5.89
N GLY A 107 10.45 0.45 -5.81
CA GLY A 107 9.28 -0.18 -6.42
C GLY A 107 8.04 -0.31 -5.53
N ALA A 108 8.05 0.11 -4.27
CA ALA A 108 6.83 0.17 -3.43
C ALA A 108 6.02 1.45 -3.68
N LEU A 109 6.54 2.36 -4.51
CA LEU A 109 5.82 3.51 -5.07
C LEU A 109 4.69 3.11 -6.04
N TYR A 110 4.38 1.82 -6.16
CA TYR A 110 3.44 1.32 -7.15
C TYR A 110 2.35 0.46 -6.53
N PHE A 111 1.41 1.10 -5.84
CA PHE A 111 0.06 0.58 -5.66
C PHE A 111 -0.89 1.73 -5.39
N VAL A 112 -1.90 1.92 -6.26
CA VAL A 112 -3.35 1.90 -5.92
C VAL A 112 -4.12 1.86 -7.25
N VAL A 113 -4.69 0.71 -7.60
CA VAL A 113 -6.14 0.53 -7.85
C VAL A 113 -6.38 -0.97 -7.71
N LEU A 114 -6.88 -1.40 -6.54
CA LEU A 114 -7.55 -2.70 -6.41
C LEU A 114 -9.05 -2.41 -6.38
N VAL A 115 -9.68 -2.53 -7.55
CA VAL A 115 -11.14 -2.63 -7.65
C VAL A 115 -11.55 -3.99 -7.08
N ALA A 116 -12.39 -3.92 -6.05
CA ALA A 116 -13.37 -4.91 -5.59
C ALA A 116 -13.05 -6.39 -5.86
N VAL A 117 -12.60 -7.08 -4.82
CA VAL A 117 -12.91 -8.51 -4.65
C VAL A 117 -13.37 -8.72 -3.21
N TYR A 118 -14.66 -9.01 -3.07
CA TYR A 118 -15.25 -9.69 -1.92
C TYR A 118 -14.32 -10.82 -1.47
N TRP A 119 -13.71 -10.69 -0.29
CA TRP A 119 -13.23 -11.86 0.43
C TRP A 119 -14.12 -11.99 1.67
N PRO A 120 -14.97 -13.02 1.75
CA PRO A 120 -15.72 -13.28 2.98
C PRO A 120 -14.67 -13.59 4.05
N ILE A 121 -14.66 -12.75 5.08
CA ILE A 121 -14.02 -13.09 6.35
C ILE A 121 -14.93 -14.17 6.94
N GLU A 122 -14.70 -15.42 6.53
CA GLU A 122 -15.20 -16.55 7.32
C GLU A 122 -14.32 -16.63 8.56
N CYS A 123 -15.02 -16.33 9.65
CA CYS A 123 -14.61 -16.28 11.02
C CYS A 123 -13.71 -17.45 11.43
N ILE A 124 -12.70 -17.08 12.20
CA ILE A 124 -11.99 -17.90 13.18
C ILE A 124 -13.00 -18.76 13.96
N GLY A 125 -12.76 -20.07 13.97
CA GLY A 125 -13.21 -21.01 14.99
C GLY A 125 -12.00 -21.60 15.69
#